data_AF-D8RI51-F1
#
_entry.id   AF-D8RI51-F1
#
_cell.length_a   1.000
_cell.length_b   1.000
_cell.length_c   1.000
_cell.angle_alpha   90.00
_cell.angle_beta   90.00
_cell.angle_gamma   90.00
#
_symmetry.space_group_name_H-M   'P 1'
#
loop_
_entity.id
_entity.type
_entity.pdbx_description
1 polymer ?
#
loop_
_entity_poly.entity_id
_entity_poly.type
_entity_poly.pdbx_seq_one_letter_code
_entity_poly.pdbx_strand_id
1 'polypeptide(L)' 'CAQACTSRCAVASVHDRCMNYCGICCQSCNCVPSGHYGNKDECSCYRDKKNSKGKAKCP' A
#
# COMPACT_ATOMS: atom_id res chain seq x y z
N CYS A 1 7.04 -7.59 -3.75
CA CYS A 1 6.37 -6.98 -2.59
C CYS A 1 7.31 -6.33 -1.59
N ALA A 2 8.28 -7.05 -1.00
CA ALA A 2 9.13 -6.52 0.07
C ALA A 2 9.82 -5.19 -0.27
N GLN A 3 10.67 -5.16 -1.31
CA GLN A 3 11.35 -3.93 -1.74
C GLN A 3 10.39 -2.80 -2.13
N ALA A 4 9.32 -3.11 -2.85
CA ALA A 4 8.34 -2.11 -3.26
C ALA A 4 7.64 -1.47 -2.05
N CYS A 5 7.30 -2.26 -1.04
CA CYS A 5 6.74 -1.75 0.21
C CYS A 5 7.76 -0.95 1.03
N THR A 6 9.04 -1.37 1.06
CA THR A 6 10.10 -0.57 1.67
C THR A 6 10.20 0.81 1.02
N SER A 7 10.16 0.88 -0.32
CA SER A 7 10.14 2.16 -1.03
C SER A 7 8.87 2.96 -0.71
N ARG A 8 7.70 2.32 -0.76
CA ARG A 8 6.41 2.99 -0.49
C ARG A 8 6.33 3.57 0.92
N CYS A 9 6.91 2.89 1.90
CA CYS A 9 6.84 3.24 3.31
C CYS A 9 8.06 4.03 3.82
N ALA A 10 9.03 4.37 2.98
CA ALA A 10 10.32 4.94 3.40
C ALA A 10 10.19 6.22 4.24
N VAL A 11 9.16 7.05 4.00
CA VAL A 11 8.90 8.29 4.75
C VAL A 11 7.61 8.24 5.57
N ALA A 12 7.03 7.05 5.74
CA ALA A 12 5.81 6.89 6.51
C ALA A 12 6.07 7.15 8.01
N SER A 13 5.29 8.05 8.62
CA SER A 13 5.44 8.40 10.04
C SER A 13 5.23 7.21 10.99
N VAL A 14 4.47 6.20 10.55
CA VAL A 14 4.27 4.94 11.29
C VAL A 14 4.71 3.78 10.39
N HIS A 15 6.02 3.57 10.33
CA HIS A 15 6.68 2.65 9.39
C HIS A 15 6.12 1.22 9.48
N ASP A 16 6.05 0.63 10.68
CA ASP A 16 5.60 -0.76 10.85
C ASP A 16 4.16 -0.98 10.41
N ARG A 17 3.30 0.03 10.64
CA ARG A 17 1.92 0.01 10.16
C ARG A 17 1.88 0.04 8.64
N CYS A 18 2.64 0.93 8.01
CA CYS A 18 2.71 1.02 6.56
C CYS A 18 3.18 -0.29 5.94
N MET A 19 4.27 -0.88 6.45
CA MET A 19 4.81 -2.14 5.94
C MET A 19 3.81 -3.29 6.05
N ASN A 20 3.11 -3.41 7.17
CA ASN A 20 2.07 -4.43 7.35
C ASN A 20 0.93 -4.30 6.32
N TYR A 21 0.35 -3.11 6.18
CA TYR A 21 -0.77 -2.92 5.24
C TYR A 21 -0.31 -3.00 3.78
N CYS A 22 0.86 -2.47 3.45
CA CYS A 22 1.43 -2.60 2.12
C CYS A 22 1.66 -4.06 1.76
N GLY A 23 2.21 -4.87 2.67
CA GLY A 23 2.42 -6.30 2.46
C GLY A 23 1.12 -7.05 2.15
N ILE A 24 0.08 -6.83 2.97
CA ILE A 24 -1.25 -7.42 2.75
C ILE A 24 -1.82 -7.03 1.39
N CYS A 25 -1.73 -5.75 1.04
CA CYS A 25 -2.25 -5.24 -0.22
C CYS A 25 -1.45 -5.74 -1.42
N CYS A 26 -0.13 -5.80 -1.31
CA CYS A 26 0.74 -6.30 -2.35
C CYS A 26 0.51 -7.79 -2.60
N GLN A 27 0.40 -8.62 -1.56
CA GLN A 27 0.09 -10.04 -1.75
C GLN A 27 -1.28 -10.27 -2.39
N SER A 28 -2.25 -9.41 -2.07
CA SER A 28 -3.60 -9.55 -2.65
C SER A 28 -3.73 -8.99 -4.06
N CYS A 29 -2.95 -7.98 -4.43
CA CYS A 29 -3.09 -7.25 -5.69
C CYS A 29 -1.89 -7.43 -6.63
N ASN A 30 -0.81 -8.06 -6.18
CA ASN A 30 0.47 -8.22 -6.87
C ASN A 30 1.04 -6.92 -7.44
N CYS A 31 0.71 -5.77 -6.83
CA CYS A 31 1.07 -4.43 -7.29
C CYS A 31 1.28 -3.49 -6.10
N VAL A 32 2.27 -2.60 -6.18
CA VAL A 32 2.51 -1.50 -5.24
C VAL A 32 2.79 -0.24 -6.07
N PRO A 33 2.08 0.87 -5.83
CA PRO A 33 2.30 2.11 -6.58
C PRO A 33 3.69 2.72 -6.35
N SER A 34 4.15 3.47 -7.33
CA SER A 34 5.36 4.27 -7.26
C SER A 34 5.26 5.40 -6.22
N GLY A 35 6.41 5.91 -5.80
CA GLY A 35 6.51 7.00 -4.81
C GLY A 35 6.07 6.60 -3.40
N HIS A 36 6.13 7.55 -2.48
CA HIS A 36 5.76 7.33 -1.07
C HIS A 36 4.29 7.61 -0.78
N TYR A 37 3.68 8.50 -1.57
CA TYR A 37 2.28 8.92 -1.47
C TYR A 37 1.67 9.03 -2.87
N GLY A 38 0.34 8.96 -2.98
CA GLY A 38 -0.35 9.12 -4.27
C GLY A 38 -0.14 7.94 -5.23
N ASN A 39 -0.28 8.20 -6.54
CA ASN A 39 -0.09 7.28 -7.67
C ASN A 39 -0.90 5.98 -7.61
N LYS A 40 -1.95 5.94 -6.79
CA LYS A 40 -2.69 4.69 -6.54
C LYS A 40 -3.41 4.20 -7.81
N ASP A 41 -3.67 5.09 -8.76
CA ASP A 41 -4.18 4.78 -10.09
C ASP A 41 -3.30 3.83 -10.91
N GLU A 42 -1.99 3.77 -10.66
CA GLU A 42 -1.09 2.75 -11.24
C GLU A 42 -1.49 1.31 -10.86
N CYS A 43 -2.10 1.14 -9.69
CA CYS A 43 -2.54 -0.14 -9.15
C CYS A 43 -4.01 -0.06 -8.69
N SER A 44 -4.97 -0.19 -9.61
CA SER A 44 -6.41 -0.11 -9.33
C SER A 44 -6.87 -0.99 -8.16
N CYS A 45 -6.45 -2.26 -8.09
CA CYS A 45 -6.76 -3.15 -6.95
C CYS A 45 -6.26 -2.58 -5.61
N TYR A 46 -5.05 -2.00 -5.58
CA TYR A 46 -4.44 -1.43 -4.38
C TYR A 46 -5.18 -0.15 -3.94
N ARG A 47 -5.56 0.69 -4.90
CA ARG A 47 -6.38 1.90 -4.70
C ARG A 47 -7.74 1.58 -4.10
N ASP A 48 -8.41 0.60 -4.68
CA ASP A 48 -9.83 0.33 -4.42
C ASP A 48 -10.03 -0.61 -3.21
N LYS A 49 -8.95 -1.23 -2.70
CA LYS A 49 -9.00 -2.09 -1.52
C LYS A 49 -9.51 -1.32 -0.30
N LYS A 50 -10.64 -1.78 0.25
CA LYS A 50 -11.21 -1.26 1.49
C LYS A 50 -11.02 -2.23 2.67
N ASN A 51 -11.06 -1.70 3.88
CA ASN A 51 -11.23 -2.50 5.08
C ASN A 51 -12.72 -2.78 5.34
N SER A 52 -13.04 -3.55 6.38
CA SER A 52 -14.43 -3.88 6.74
C SER A 52 -15.30 -2.67 7.10
N LYS A 53 -14.69 -1.49 7.33
CA LYS A 53 -15.38 -0.22 7.59
C LYS A 53 -15.51 0.66 6.35
N GLY A 54 -15.22 0.13 5.16
CA GLY A 54 -15.30 0.86 3.89
C GLY A 54 -14.21 1.92 3.65
N LYS A 55 -13.20 2.02 4.54
CA LYS A 55 -12.09 2.97 4.39
C LYS A 55 -10.96 2.36 3.57
N ALA A 56 -10.17 3.20 2.91
CA ALA A 56 -8.99 2.74 2.16
C ALA A 56 -8.07 1.92 3.09
N LYS A 57 -7.69 0.73 2.64
CA LYS A 57 -6.86 -0.21 3.42
C LYS A 57 -5.37 -0.01 3.17
N CYS A 58 -5.00 0.25 1.93
CA CYS A 58 -3.61 0.27 1.50
C CYS A 58 -3.00 1.67 1.61
N PRO A 59 -1.73 1.79 2.05
CA PRO A 59 -1.06 3.07 2.28
C PRO A 59 -0.96 3.98 1.04
#